data_AF-A0A1Q7PMK7-F1
#
_entry.id   AF-A0A1Q7PMK7-F1
#
_cell.length_a   1.000
_cell.length_b   1.000
_cell.length_c   1.000
_cell.angle_alpha   90.00
_cell.angle_beta   90.00
_cell.angle_gamma   90.00
#
_symmetry.space_group_name_H-M   'P 1'
#
loop_
_entity.id
_entity.type
_entity.pdbx_description
1 polymer ?
#
loop_
_entity_poly.entity_id
_entity_poly.type
_entity_poly.pdbx_seq_one_letter_code
_entity_poly.pdbx_strand_id
1 'polypeptide(L)'
;MWKQNFMFIQTGATPIDKTENELFHDVPQAMDSAGLNGERYISVWVQGEEKNGKPVMYTNIYARTAILDTGRQTGLLQPLQGRSHQIKRLLSDSQKTWIREWLLKTSAEAWENSDDSFKVIFEED
;
A
#
# COMPACT_ATOMS: atom_id res chain seq x y z
N MET A 1 7.39 -12.38 10.88
CA MET A 1 7.44 -11.68 9.57
C MET A 1 6.74 -10.35 9.75
N TRP A 2 7.47 -9.25 9.59
CA TRP A 2 6.95 -7.90 9.77
C TRP A 2 6.12 -7.50 8.56
N LYS A 3 5.01 -6.78 8.79
CA LYS A 3 4.17 -6.24 7.72
C LYS A 3 3.54 -4.91 8.14
N GLN A 4 3.38 -4.00 7.18
CA GLN A 4 2.73 -2.71 7.36
C GLN A 4 1.79 -2.45 6.18
N ASN A 5 0.58 -1.97 6.48
CA ASN A 5 -0.36 -1.47 5.47
C ASN A 5 -0.40 0.05 5.49
N PHE A 6 -0.46 0.64 4.30
CA PHE A 6 -0.75 2.05 4.08
C PHE A 6 -1.96 2.16 3.16
N MET A 7 -2.98 2.87 3.61
CA MET A 7 -4.15 3.14 2.80
C MET A 7 -4.11 4.58 2.33
N PHE A 8 -3.99 4.82 1.02
CA PHE A 8 -4.02 6.16 0.43
C PHE A 8 -5.36 6.39 -0.23
N ILE A 9 -5.89 7.61 -0.13
CA ILE A 9 -6.83 8.09 -1.16
C ILE A 9 -6.05 8.16 -2.48
N GLN A 10 -6.65 7.74 -3.59
CA GLN A 10 -5.93 7.57 -4.87
C GLN A 10 -5.21 8.85 -5.32
N THR A 11 -5.78 10.02 -5.03
CA THR A 11 -5.23 11.34 -5.36
C THR A 11 -4.48 12.01 -4.19
N GLY A 12 -4.43 11.36 -3.02
CA GLY A 12 -3.81 11.88 -1.80
C GLY A 12 -2.33 11.55 -1.71
N ALA A 13 -1.56 12.41 -1.04
CA ALA A 13 -0.12 12.23 -0.84
C ALA A 13 0.24 11.42 0.42
N THR A 14 -0.60 11.45 1.45
CA THR A 14 -0.38 10.78 2.73
C THR A 14 -1.43 9.69 2.95
N PRO A 15 -1.12 8.59 3.66
CA PRO A 15 -2.12 7.59 3.97
C PRO A 15 -3.10 8.13 5.01
N ILE A 16 -4.30 7.58 5.00
CA ILE A 16 -5.30 7.82 6.04
C ILE A 16 -4.99 6.98 7.28
N ASP A 17 -5.56 7.38 8.42
CA ASP A 17 -5.44 6.67 9.70
C ASP A 17 -6.41 5.48 9.79
N LYS A 18 -6.40 4.63 8.76
CA LYS A 18 -7.14 3.37 8.67
C LYS A 18 -6.39 2.40 7.78
N THR A 19 -6.40 1.13 8.16
CA THR A 19 -5.93 0.03 7.33
C THR A 19 -6.99 -0.42 6.34
N GLU A 20 -6.56 -1.17 5.34
CA GLU A 20 -7.44 -1.87 4.40
C GLU A 20 -8.46 -2.77 5.12
N ASN A 21 -8.03 -3.50 6.15
CA ASN A 21 -8.92 -4.38 6.91
C ASN A 21 -10.01 -3.57 7.63
N GLU A 22 -9.66 -2.46 8.28
CA GLU A 22 -10.64 -1.62 8.96
C GLU A 22 -11.66 -0.99 8.00
N LEU A 23 -11.31 -0.80 6.74
CA LEU A 23 -12.22 -0.26 5.73
C LEU A 23 -13.09 -1.33 5.05
N PHE A 24 -12.55 -2.53 4.81
CA PHE A 24 -13.17 -3.49 3.88
C PHE A 24 -13.56 -4.83 4.50
N HIS A 25 -13.19 -5.12 5.76
CA HIS A 25 -13.45 -6.43 6.38
C HIS A 25 -14.96 -6.75 6.47
N ASP A 26 -15.75 -5.79 6.95
CA ASP A 26 -17.20 -5.96 7.15
C ASP A 26 -18.05 -5.38 6.01
N VAL A 27 -17.40 -4.97 4.92
CA VAL A 27 -18.08 -4.36 3.78
C VAL A 27 -18.30 -5.41 2.68
N PRO A 28 -19.55 -5.67 2.26
CA PRO A 28 -19.85 -6.56 1.14
C PRO A 28 -19.02 -6.22 -0.09
N GLN A 29 -18.35 -7.23 -0.67
CA GLN A 29 -17.51 -7.07 -1.85
C GLN A 29 -18.35 -7.07 -3.13
N ALA A 30 -18.23 -6.01 -3.92
CA ALA A 30 -18.77 -5.94 -5.26
C ALA A 30 -17.98 -6.87 -6.20
N MET A 31 -18.65 -7.41 -7.22
CA MET A 31 -18.01 -8.28 -8.22
C MET A 31 -17.24 -7.51 -9.29
N ASP A 32 -17.71 -6.31 -9.62
CA ASP A 32 -17.09 -5.41 -10.58
C ASP A 32 -17.22 -3.94 -10.12
N SER A 33 -16.59 -3.04 -10.86
CA SER A 33 -16.66 -1.60 -10.58
C SER A 33 -17.85 -0.90 -11.25
N ALA A 34 -18.71 -1.62 -11.97
CA ALA A 34 -19.76 -1.02 -12.79
C ALA A 34 -20.80 -0.34 -11.89
N GLY A 35 -20.89 0.99 -12.01
CA GLY A 35 -21.83 1.79 -11.23
C GLY A 35 -21.43 1.99 -9.76
N LEU A 36 -20.21 1.64 -9.34
CA LEU A 36 -19.67 2.09 -8.06
C LEU A 36 -19.23 3.56 -8.18
N ASN A 37 -19.81 4.41 -7.33
CA ASN A 37 -19.49 5.83 -7.25
C ASN A 37 -18.93 6.15 -5.87
N GLY A 38 -17.85 5.45 -5.53
CA GLY A 38 -17.20 5.53 -4.22
C GLY A 38 -15.85 6.24 -4.25
N GLU A 39 -15.32 6.48 -3.05
CA GLU A 39 -13.97 7.00 -2.85
C GLU A 39 -12.97 5.94 -3.31
N ARG A 40 -11.92 6.38 -4.02
CA ARG A 40 -10.91 5.48 -4.57
C ARG A 40 -9.67 5.50 -3.71
N TYR A 41 -9.12 4.32 -3.48
CA TYR A 41 -7.95 4.16 -2.65
C TYR A 41 -6.88 3.31 -3.34
N ILE A 42 -5.67 3.43 -2.82
CA ILE A 42 -4.56 2.52 -3.09
C ILE A 42 -4.15 1.93 -1.74
N SER A 43 -4.25 0.62 -1.62
CA SER A 43 -3.73 -0.13 -0.48
C SER A 43 -2.34 -0.65 -0.81
N VAL A 44 -1.37 -0.34 0.05
CA VAL A 44 0.03 -0.72 -0.10
C VAL A 44 0.43 -1.54 1.12
N TRP A 45 0.92 -2.75 0.88
CA TRP A 45 1.45 -3.64 1.91
C TRP A 45 2.95 -3.77 1.73
N VAL A 46 3.73 -3.42 2.75
CA VAL A 46 5.16 -3.70 2.81
C VAL A 46 5.39 -4.88 3.75
N GLN A 47 6.26 -5.80 3.35
CA GLN A 47 6.67 -6.94 4.16
C GLN A 47 8.18 -6.92 4.39
N GLY A 48 8.61 -7.53 5.47
CA GLY A 48 10.02 -7.62 5.82
C GLY A 48 10.33 -8.74 6.80
N GLU A 49 11.62 -9.00 6.92
CA GLU A 49 12.17 -9.78 8.01
C GLU A 49 12.18 -8.95 9.28
N GLU A 50 12.04 -9.62 10.42
CA GLU A 50 11.96 -8.95 11.70
C GLU A 50 12.82 -9.64 12.75
N LYS A 51 13.38 -8.83 13.64
CA LYS A 51 14.07 -9.28 14.84
C LYS A 51 13.56 -8.48 16.02
N ASN A 52 13.10 -9.17 17.06
CA ASN A 52 12.52 -8.54 18.26
C ASN A 52 11.39 -7.53 17.93
N GLY A 53 10.54 -7.86 16.95
CA GLY A 53 9.40 -7.05 16.54
C GLY A 53 9.75 -5.78 15.73
N LYS A 54 11.01 -5.61 15.32
CA LYS A 54 11.45 -4.52 14.45
C LYS A 54 11.90 -5.05 13.09
N PRO A 55 11.60 -4.34 11.99
CA PRO A 55 12.08 -4.76 10.69
C PRO A 55 13.61 -4.65 10.62
N VAL A 56 14.26 -5.68 10.09
CA VAL A 56 15.71 -5.73 9.82
C VAL A 56 16.05 -5.79 8.33
N MET A 57 15.06 -6.07 7.49
CA MET A 57 15.14 -6.01 6.02
C MET A 57 13.73 -5.91 5.46
N TYR A 58 13.48 -5.02 4.49
CA TYR A 58 12.24 -5.03 3.72
C TYR A 58 12.43 -5.92 2.48
N THR A 59 11.46 -6.80 2.24
CA THR A 59 11.63 -7.89 1.26
C THR A 59 10.62 -7.83 0.12
N ASN A 60 9.39 -7.38 0.40
CA ASN A 60 8.34 -7.32 -0.61
C ASN A 60 7.44 -6.11 -0.42
N ILE A 61 6.83 -5.70 -1.52
CA ILE A 61 5.73 -4.74 -1.54
C ILE A 61 4.63 -5.28 -2.45
N TYR A 62 3.40 -5.10 -2.01
CA TYR A 62 2.21 -5.42 -2.78
C TYR A 62 1.30 -4.19 -2.79
N ALA A 63 0.62 -3.94 -3.89
CA ALA A 63 -0.36 -2.86 -3.95
C ALA A 63 -1.60 -3.27 -4.74
N ARG A 64 -2.74 -2.67 -4.40
CA ARG A 64 -3.98 -2.78 -5.16
C ARG A 64 -4.79 -1.51 -5.07
N THR A 65 -5.61 -1.26 -6.08
CA THR A 65 -6.65 -0.23 -6.00
C THR A 65 -7.88 -0.79 -5.28
N ALA A 66 -8.60 0.11 -4.62
CA ALA A 66 -9.85 -0.19 -3.97
C ALA A 66 -10.88 0.92 -4.22
N ILE A 67 -12.16 0.59 -4.15
CA ILE A 67 -13.26 1.56 -4.21
C ILE A 67 -14.18 1.28 -3.03
N LEU A 68 -14.51 2.29 -2.24
CA LEU A 68 -15.51 2.18 -1.17
C LEU A 68 -16.71 3.07 -1.50
N ASP A 69 -17.85 2.45 -1.80
CA ASP A 69 -19.11 3.14 -2.04
C ASP A 69 -19.95 3.10 -0.76
N THR A 70 -19.87 4.18 0.03
CA THR A 70 -20.59 4.31 1.30
C THR A 70 -22.11 4.42 1.10
N GLY A 71 -22.56 4.93 -0.05
CA GLY A 71 -23.98 5.05 -0.37
C GLY A 71 -24.64 3.68 -0.60
N ARG A 72 -23.88 2.73 -1.16
CA ARG A 72 -24.31 1.34 -1.36
C ARG A 72 -23.81 0.37 -0.30
N GLN A 73 -23.03 0.85 0.67
CA GLN A 73 -22.35 0.06 1.69
C GLN A 73 -21.61 -1.15 1.09
N THR A 74 -20.91 -0.94 -0.02
CA THR A 74 -20.16 -1.99 -0.73
C THR A 74 -18.77 -1.50 -1.10
N GLY A 75 -17.83 -2.42 -1.18
CA GLY A 75 -16.45 -2.15 -1.51
C GLY A 75 -15.96 -3.04 -2.62
N LEU A 76 -14.94 -2.62 -3.34
CA LEU A 76 -14.27 -3.43 -4.35
C LEU A 76 -12.77 -3.38 -4.09
N LEU A 77 -12.15 -4.53 -3.91
CA LEU A 77 -10.71 -4.68 -3.84
C LEU A 77 -10.19 -5.37 -5.10
N GLN A 78 -9.32 -4.70 -5.86
CA GLN A 78 -8.66 -5.34 -7.00
C GLN A 78 -7.66 -6.42 -6.54
N PRO A 79 -7.26 -7.36 -7.40
CA PRO A 79 -6.20 -8.30 -7.08
C PRO A 79 -4.89 -7.60 -6.71
N LEU A 80 -4.20 -8.14 -5.68
CA LEU A 80 -2.88 -7.64 -5.27
C LEU A 80 -1.88 -7.77 -6.42
N GLN A 81 -1.18 -6.68 -6.72
CA GLN A 81 -0.05 -6.63 -7.64
C GLN A 81 1.24 -6.71 -6.84
N GLY A 82 2.16 -7.61 -7.23
CA GLY A 82 3.47 -7.78 -6.59
C GLY A 82 4.66 -7.43 -7.47
N ARG A 83 4.43 -6.98 -8.72
CA ARG A 83 5.53 -6.66 -9.65
C ARG A 83 5.97 -5.21 -9.45
N SER A 84 7.26 -5.00 -9.16
CA SER A 84 7.85 -3.69 -8.87
C SER A 84 7.47 -2.61 -9.88
N HIS A 85 7.54 -2.89 -11.19
CA HIS A 85 7.20 -1.90 -12.23
C HIS A 85 5.71 -1.52 -12.26
N GLN A 86 4.81 -2.44 -11.93
CA GLN A 86 3.38 -2.13 -11.87
C GLN A 86 3.07 -1.28 -10.64
N ILE A 87 3.69 -1.59 -9.50
CA ILE A 87 3.52 -0.84 -8.25
C ILE A 87 4.11 0.57 -8.40
N LYS A 88 5.30 0.69 -9.00
CA LYS A 88 5.94 2.00 -9.28
C LYS A 88 5.01 2.92 -10.07
N ARG A 89 4.35 2.41 -11.11
CA ARG A 89 3.38 3.19 -11.91
C ARG A 89 2.04 3.44 -11.22
N LEU A 90 1.67 2.62 -10.25
CA LEU A 90 0.41 2.76 -9.53
C LEU A 90 0.47 3.91 -8.52
N LEU A 91 1.62 4.11 -7.89
CA LEU A 91 1.84 5.13 -6.88
C LEU A 91 2.24 6.46 -7.54
N SER A 92 1.70 7.56 -7.04
CA SER A 92 2.24 8.89 -7.36
C SER A 92 3.60 9.10 -6.68
N ASP A 93 4.41 10.01 -7.21
CA ASP A 93 5.73 10.31 -6.63
C ASP A 93 5.62 10.81 -5.17
N SER A 94 4.57 11.57 -4.86
CA SER A 94 4.30 11.99 -3.48
C SER A 94 4.05 10.82 -2.52
N GLN A 95 3.33 9.78 -2.96
CA GLN A 95 3.08 8.57 -2.18
C GLN A 95 4.35 7.72 -2.04
N LYS A 96 5.14 7.59 -3.12
CA LYS A 96 6.44 6.91 -3.10
C LYS A 96 7.38 7.56 -2.07
N THR A 97 7.52 8.88 -2.13
CA THR A 97 8.35 9.65 -1.19
C THR A 97 7.89 9.47 0.24
N TRP A 98 6.58 9.60 0.50
CA TRP A 98 6.04 9.43 1.84
C TRP A 98 6.35 8.03 2.41
N ILE A 99 6.11 6.97 1.62
CA ILE A 99 6.37 5.59 2.07
C ILE A 99 7.85 5.39 2.36
N ARG A 100 8.73 5.86 1.47
CA ARG A 100 10.19 5.77 1.64
C ARG A 100 10.66 6.45 2.93
N GLU A 101 10.21 7.68 3.17
CA GLU A 101 10.56 8.43 4.39
C GLU A 101 10.07 7.71 5.64
N TRP A 102 8.85 7.15 5.59
CA TRP A 102 8.30 6.38 6.71
C TRP A 102 9.12 5.11 6.98
N LEU A 103 9.52 4.37 5.94
CA LEU A 103 10.34 3.16 6.08
C LEU A 103 11.73 3.46 6.65
N LEU A 104 12.36 4.54 6.18
CA LEU A 104 13.65 5.03 6.69
C LEU A 104 13.56 5.42 8.17
N LYS A 105 12.50 6.15 8.56
CA LYS A 105 12.25 6.53 9.95
C LYS A 105 11.96 5.32 10.84
N THR A 106 11.29 4.31 10.31
CA THR A 106 10.94 3.09 11.05
C THR A 106 12.15 2.21 11.30
N SER A 107 12.99 2.01 10.28
CA SER A 107 14.26 1.30 10.40
C SER A 107 15.15 1.63 9.20
N ALA A 108 16.11 2.54 9.40
CA ALA A 108 17.14 2.83 8.42
C ALA A 108 18.00 1.58 8.13
N GLU A 109 18.26 0.77 9.16
CA GLU A 109 18.94 -0.53 9.00
C GLU A 109 18.20 -1.45 8.04
N ALA A 110 16.88 -1.59 8.20
CA ALA A 110 16.08 -2.42 7.28
C ALA A 110 16.11 -1.89 5.85
N TRP A 111 16.05 -0.57 5.68
CA TRP A 111 16.17 0.05 4.37
C TRP A 111 17.52 -0.28 3.73
N GLU A 112 18.63 -0.06 4.42
CA GLU A 112 19.96 -0.35 3.88
C GLU A 112 20.12 -1.82 3.47
N ASN A 113 19.64 -2.75 4.31
CA ASN A 113 19.68 -4.19 4.04
C ASN A 113 18.72 -4.65 2.94
N SER A 114 17.78 -3.82 2.49
CA SER A 114 16.82 -4.19 1.44
C SER A 114 17.47 -4.20 0.06
N ASP A 115 17.01 -5.09 -0.81
CA ASP A 115 17.50 -5.19 -2.19
C ASP A 115 17.22 -3.92 -3.01
N ASP A 116 18.11 -3.60 -3.95
CA ASP A 116 17.93 -2.48 -4.87
C ASP A 116 16.64 -2.60 -5.69
N SER A 117 16.24 -3.84 -6.02
CA SER A 117 14.99 -4.13 -6.73
C SER A 117 13.72 -3.75 -5.93
N PHE A 118 13.82 -3.68 -4.61
CA PHE A 118 12.78 -3.15 -3.73
C PHE A 118 12.86 -1.62 -3.69
N LYS A 119 14.07 -1.07 -3.50
CA LYS A 119 14.30 0.39 -3.38
C LYS A 119 13.87 1.17 -4.63
N VAL A 120 14.10 0.61 -5.83
CA VAL A 120 13.77 1.24 -7.13
C VAL A 120 12.28 1.57 -7.31
N ILE A 121 11.40 0.94 -6.51
CA ILE A 121 9.95 1.19 -6.53
C ILE A 121 9.63 2.61 -6.04
N PHE A 122 10.49 3.16 -5.19
CA PHE A 122 10.31 4.47 -4.57
C PHE A 122 11.14 5.58 -5.21
N GLU A 123 11.78 5.30 -6.34
CA GLU A 123 12.48 6.30 -7.14
C GLU A 123 11.51 7.03 -8.09
N GLU A 124 11.87 8.24 -8.50
CA GLU A 124 11.17 8.95 -9.56
C GLU A 124 11.21 8.13 -10.87
N ASP A 125 10.19 8.30 -11.72
CA ASP A 125 10.09 7.58 -13.00
C ASP A 125 11.06 8.11 -14.07
#